data_AF-A0AA86RAZ1-F1
#
_entry.id   AF-A0AA86RAZ1-F1
#
_cell.length_a   1.000
_cell.length_b   1.000
_cell.length_c   1.000
_cell.angle_alpha   90.00
_cell.angle_beta   90.00
_cell.angle_gamma   90.00
#
_symmetry.space_group_name_H-M   'P 1'
#
loop_
_entity.id
_entity.type
_entity.pdbx_description
1 polymer ?
#
loop_
_entity_poly.entity_id
_entity_poly.type
_entity_poly.pdbx_seq_one_letter_code
_entity_poly.pdbx_strand_id
1 'polypeptide(L)'
;MSMNKDFRFSTAIKQYVQEFHQQNFASMFDYYNFMTTLSSKDRYGMWKNVGQFCDMDAKGCREYFHNTWCSQFFEPVANYRSELKLIAQQFNSPKEVIAEFIRRNPNKQFGKHELQVAVSTICKRRRNGNSIISIDSPMDSPEQLSTSNQHSNPLIVFDYIDLFQ
;
A
#
# COMPACT_ATOMS: atom_id res chain seq x y z
N MET A 1 -5.71 -12.25 27.23
CA MET A 1 -6.15 -12.01 25.84
C MET A 1 -5.18 -11.01 25.21
N SER A 2 -4.40 -11.42 24.20
CA SER A 2 -3.52 -10.49 23.48
C SER A 2 -4.39 -9.58 22.63
N MET A 3 -4.33 -8.27 22.87
CA MET A 3 -5.05 -7.29 22.05
C MET A 3 -4.46 -7.27 20.64
N ASN A 4 -5.31 -7.25 19.60
CA ASN A 4 -4.87 -7.25 18.20
C ASN A 4 -3.85 -6.12 17.96
N LYS A 5 -2.69 -6.46 17.38
CA LYS A 5 -1.58 -5.52 17.14
C LYS A 5 -2.02 -4.33 16.27
N ASP A 6 -2.90 -4.54 15.30
CA ASP A 6 -3.43 -3.47 14.44
C ASP A 6 -4.31 -2.50 15.21
N PHE A 7 -5.11 -3.02 16.16
CA PHE A 7 -5.93 -2.18 17.02
C PHE A 7 -5.07 -1.33 17.97
N ARG A 8 -4.04 -1.95 18.58
CA ARG A 8 -3.07 -1.23 19.43
C ARG A 8 -2.35 -0.14 18.66
N PHE A 9 -1.85 -0.46 17.47
CA PHE A 9 -1.15 0.50 16.61
C PHE A 9 -2.06 1.66 16.20
N SER A 10 -3.26 1.35 15.72
CA SER A 10 -4.27 2.36 15.35
C SER A 10 -4.63 3.27 16.53
N THR A 11 -4.77 2.70 17.72
CA THR A 11 -5.06 3.46 18.95
C THR A 11 -3.90 4.40 19.31
N ALA A 12 -2.66 3.90 19.25
CA ALA A 12 -1.48 4.70 19.53
C ALA A 12 -1.31 5.86 18.54
N ILE A 13 -1.60 5.65 17.25
CA ILE A 13 -1.63 6.73 16.26
C ILE A 13 -2.66 7.79 16.64
N LYS A 14 -3.91 7.39 16.97
CA LYS A 14 -4.96 8.33 17.35
C LYS A 14 -4.55 9.18 18.55
N GLN A 15 -4.01 8.53 19.59
CA GLN A 15 -3.55 9.20 20.79
C GLN A 15 -2.44 10.20 20.49
N TYR A 16 -1.42 9.80 19.72
CA TYR A 16 -0.34 10.70 19.33
C TYR A 16 -0.85 11.93 18.57
N VAL A 17 -1.70 11.72 17.56
CA VAL A 17 -2.23 12.82 16.76
C VAL A 17 -3.11 13.76 17.59
N GLN A 18 -3.92 13.21 18.50
CA GLN A 18 -4.75 14.01 19.39
C GLN A 18 -3.92 14.82 20.40
N GLU A 19 -2.90 14.21 21.00
CA GLU A 19 -2.09 14.83 22.05
C GLU A 19 -1.13 15.88 21.49
N PHE A 20 -0.41 15.56 20.41
CA PHE A 20 0.67 16.41 19.90
C PHE A 20 0.22 17.38 18.79
N HIS A 21 -0.88 17.07 18.09
CA HIS A 21 -1.36 17.88 16.97
C HIS A 21 -2.79 18.42 17.17
N GLN A 22 -3.49 18.01 18.23
CA GLN A 22 -4.84 18.45 18.55
C GLN A 22 -5.83 18.21 17.39
N GLN A 23 -5.56 17.19 16.58
CA GLN A 23 -6.44 16.77 15.48
C GLN A 23 -7.23 15.53 15.88
N ASN A 24 -8.48 15.45 15.42
CA ASN A 24 -9.31 14.27 15.55
C ASN A 24 -10.01 14.02 14.21
N PHE A 25 -9.85 12.82 13.66
CA PHE A 25 -10.40 12.50 12.35
C PHE A 25 -11.49 11.44 12.43
N ALA A 26 -12.43 11.48 11.50
CA ALA A 26 -13.56 10.55 11.45
C ALA A 26 -13.12 9.14 11.04
N SER A 27 -12.10 9.00 10.19
CA SER A 27 -11.64 7.72 9.66
C SER A 27 -10.15 7.47 9.91
N MET A 28 -9.73 6.19 9.99
CA MET A 28 -8.30 5.84 10.05
C MET A 28 -7.53 6.23 8.80
N PHE A 29 -8.21 6.32 7.67
CA PHE A 29 -7.60 6.76 6.43
C PHE A 29 -7.18 8.24 6.50
N ASP A 30 -7.95 9.08 7.16
CA ASP A 30 -7.58 10.49 7.39
C ASP A 30 -6.37 10.61 8.33
N TYR A 31 -6.27 9.76 9.36
CA TYR A 31 -5.06 9.66 10.18
C TYR A 31 -3.85 9.27 9.32
N TYR A 32 -3.99 8.28 8.44
CA TYR A 32 -2.94 7.91 7.50
C TYR A 32 -2.51 9.11 6.63
N ASN A 33 -3.46 9.81 6.01
CA ASN A 33 -3.18 10.98 5.19
C ASN A 33 -2.45 12.06 5.99
N PHE A 34 -2.93 12.38 7.19
CA PHE A 34 -2.26 13.33 8.08
C PHE A 34 -0.81 12.93 8.40
N MET A 35 -0.57 11.65 8.70
CA MET A 35 0.78 11.17 8.99
C MET A 35 1.73 11.32 7.78
N THR A 36 1.21 11.28 6.55
CA THR A 36 2.02 11.49 5.34
C THR A 36 2.42 12.95 5.12
N THR A 37 1.69 13.92 5.70
CA THR A 37 2.00 15.35 5.59
C THR A 37 2.96 15.85 6.68
N LEU A 38 3.21 15.02 7.70
CA LEU A 38 4.14 15.35 8.78
C LEU A 38 5.57 15.52 8.27
N SER A 39 6.29 16.50 8.83
CA SER A 39 7.71 16.69 8.56
C SER A 39 8.51 15.45 8.94
N SER A 40 9.69 15.25 8.36
CA SER A 40 10.56 14.11 8.74
C SER A 40 10.94 14.12 10.22
N LYS A 41 11.06 15.31 10.83
CA LYS A 41 11.30 15.46 12.27
C LYS A 41 10.10 14.96 13.09
N ASP A 42 8.90 15.37 12.71
CA ASP A 42 7.68 14.99 13.43
C ASP A 42 7.35 13.50 13.25
N ARG A 43 7.58 12.95 12.04
CA ARG A 43 7.45 11.49 11.81
C ARG A 43 8.39 10.70 12.70
N TYR A 44 9.64 11.14 12.85
CA TYR A 44 10.58 10.48 13.74
C TYR A 44 10.12 10.54 15.22
N GLY A 45 9.62 11.70 15.67
CA GLY A 45 9.01 11.85 16.99
C GLY A 45 7.80 10.92 17.19
N MET A 46 6.94 10.83 16.19
CA MET A 46 5.79 9.94 16.17
C MET A 46 6.20 8.48 16.31
N TRP A 47 7.17 7.99 15.54
CA TRP A 47 7.63 6.60 15.62
C TRP A 47 8.21 6.23 16.98
N LYS A 48 8.85 7.18 17.67
CA LYS A 48 9.29 6.97 19.05
C LYS A 48 8.11 6.81 20.02
N ASN A 49 7.17 7.76 19.98
CA ASN A 49 6.03 7.74 20.89
C ASN A 49 5.14 6.51 20.64
N VAL A 50 4.70 6.31 19.40
CA VAL A 50 3.85 5.18 19.00
C VAL A 50 4.56 3.85 19.25
N GLY A 51 5.87 3.78 19.01
CA GLY A 51 6.69 2.62 19.32
C GLY A 51 6.64 2.25 20.80
N GLN A 52 6.78 3.22 21.72
CA GLN A 52 6.67 2.97 23.15
C GLN A 52 5.31 2.37 23.54
N PHE A 53 4.21 2.88 23.00
CA PHE A 53 2.87 2.30 23.23
C PHE A 53 2.70 0.87 22.69
N CYS A 54 3.42 0.55 21.61
CA CYS A 54 3.31 -0.73 20.93
C CYS A 54 4.39 -1.74 21.32
N ASP A 55 5.29 -1.39 22.24
CA ASP A 55 6.47 -2.21 22.59
C ASP A 55 7.36 -2.49 21.36
N MET A 56 7.63 -1.44 20.58
CA MET A 56 8.49 -1.46 19.40
C MET A 56 9.48 -0.29 19.46
N ASP A 57 10.69 -0.50 18.94
CA ASP A 57 11.58 0.63 18.70
C ASP A 57 11.07 1.49 17.53
N ALA A 58 11.61 2.70 17.37
CA ALA A 58 11.15 3.62 16.32
C ALA A 58 11.33 3.03 14.91
N LYS A 59 12.37 2.21 14.70
CA LYS A 59 12.62 1.54 13.43
C LYS A 59 11.54 0.50 13.14
N GLY A 60 11.28 -0.41 14.07
CA GLY A 60 10.23 -1.43 13.96
C GLY A 60 8.84 -0.83 13.85
N CYS A 61 8.56 0.28 14.54
CA CYS A 61 7.32 1.03 14.40
C CYS A 61 7.13 1.57 12.97
N ARG A 62 8.17 2.18 12.40
CA ARG A 62 8.17 2.65 11.01
C ARG A 62 8.02 1.50 10.01
N GLU A 63 8.73 0.40 10.22
CA GLU A 63 8.64 -0.77 9.35
C GLU A 63 7.24 -1.40 9.41
N TYR A 64 6.66 -1.51 10.60
CA TYR A 64 5.28 -1.99 10.79
C TYR A 64 4.26 -1.09 10.09
N PHE A 65 4.44 0.23 10.20
CA PHE A 65 3.61 1.20 9.49
C PHE A 65 3.60 0.91 7.99
N HIS A 66 4.77 0.88 7.35
CA HIS A 66 4.86 0.71 5.90
C HIS A 66 4.46 -0.68 5.41
N ASN A 67 4.85 -1.74 6.13
CA ASN A 67 4.72 -3.12 5.65
C ASN A 67 3.38 -3.77 6.02
N THR A 68 2.67 -3.25 7.01
CA THR A 68 1.48 -3.92 7.56
C THR A 68 0.33 -2.94 7.72
N TRP A 69 0.52 -1.86 8.46
CA TRP A 69 -0.60 -0.98 8.78
C TRP A 69 -1.07 -0.18 7.57
N CYS A 70 -0.17 0.28 6.69
CA CYS A 70 -0.56 1.03 5.49
C CYS A 70 -1.30 0.18 4.47
N SER A 71 -0.97 -1.11 4.33
CA SER A 71 -1.57 -1.96 3.28
C SER A 71 -3.07 -2.13 3.43
N GLN A 72 -3.63 -1.94 4.64
CA GLN A 72 -5.07 -2.04 4.86
C GLN A 72 -5.89 -0.93 4.14
N PHE A 73 -5.23 0.15 3.70
CA PHE A 73 -5.89 1.26 3.00
C PHE A 73 -5.83 1.14 1.48
N PHE A 74 -5.19 0.09 0.95
CA PHE A 74 -4.98 -0.08 -0.48
C PHE A 74 -5.53 -1.42 -0.96
N GLU A 75 -6.05 -1.38 -2.18
CA GLU A 75 -6.46 -2.56 -2.93
C GLU A 75 -5.23 -3.34 -3.40
N PRO A 76 -5.18 -4.67 -3.20
CA PRO A 76 -4.10 -5.49 -3.71
C PRO A 76 -4.03 -5.45 -5.24
N VAL A 77 -2.92 -5.00 -5.80
CA VAL A 77 -2.75 -4.87 -7.26
C VAL A 77 -2.80 -6.23 -7.96
N ALA A 78 -2.45 -7.30 -7.25
CA ALA A 78 -2.54 -8.67 -7.73
C ALA A 78 -3.91 -9.03 -8.30
N ASN A 79 -4.99 -8.53 -7.70
CA ASN A 79 -6.38 -8.79 -8.10
C ASN A 79 -6.73 -8.18 -9.48
N TYR A 80 -5.93 -7.22 -9.94
CA TYR A 80 -6.18 -6.44 -11.16
C TYR A 80 -5.18 -6.74 -12.29
N ARG A 81 -4.36 -7.78 -12.15
CA ARG A 81 -3.32 -8.12 -13.15
C ARG A 81 -3.87 -8.34 -14.56
N SER A 82 -5.02 -8.98 -14.69
CA SER A 82 -5.66 -9.23 -15.99
C SER A 82 -6.11 -7.92 -16.64
N GLU A 83 -6.73 -7.02 -15.88
CA GLU A 83 -7.12 -5.70 -16.35
C GLU A 83 -5.89 -4.87 -16.78
N LEU A 84 -4.83 -4.86 -15.96
CA LEU A 84 -3.58 -4.16 -16.27
C LEU A 84 -2.94 -4.69 -17.56
N LYS A 85 -2.99 -6.01 -17.81
CA LYS A 85 -2.52 -6.60 -19.08
C LYS A 85 -3.35 -6.11 -20.27
N LEU A 86 -4.67 -6.05 -20.15
CA LEU A 86 -5.56 -5.55 -21.21
C LEU A 86 -5.30 -4.07 -21.52
N ILE A 87 -5.18 -3.24 -20.50
CA ILE A 87 -4.83 -1.82 -20.69
C ILE A 87 -3.43 -1.70 -21.32
N ALA A 88 -2.48 -2.51 -20.86
CA ALA A 88 -1.14 -2.55 -21.43
C ALA A 88 -1.09 -3.11 -22.86
N GLN A 89 -2.17 -3.60 -23.46
CA GLN A 89 -2.23 -3.86 -24.90
C GLN A 89 -2.55 -2.58 -25.70
N GLN A 90 -3.27 -1.64 -25.08
CA GLN A 90 -3.74 -0.40 -25.70
C GLN A 90 -2.71 0.73 -25.62
N PHE A 91 -1.86 0.72 -24.59
CA PHE A 91 -0.89 1.78 -24.32
C PHE A 91 0.56 1.29 -24.36
N ASN A 92 1.50 2.18 -24.73
CA ASN A 92 2.91 1.83 -24.88
C ASN A 92 3.79 2.27 -23.71
N SER A 93 3.34 3.29 -22.98
CA SER A 93 4.01 3.79 -21.79
C SER A 93 3.40 3.24 -20.50
N PRO A 94 4.22 2.79 -19.52
CA PRO A 94 3.74 2.50 -18.17
C PRO A 94 2.92 3.63 -17.55
N LYS A 95 3.28 4.89 -17.83
CA LYS A 95 2.57 6.06 -17.30
C LYS A 95 1.12 6.13 -17.82
N GLU A 96 0.92 5.85 -19.10
CA GLU A 96 -0.41 5.84 -19.73
C GLU A 96 -1.25 4.68 -19.20
N VAL A 97 -0.66 3.49 -19.03
CA VAL A 97 -1.35 2.33 -18.45
C VAL A 97 -1.83 2.62 -17.03
N ILE A 98 -0.98 3.23 -16.20
CA ILE A 98 -1.35 3.63 -14.83
C ILE A 98 -2.46 4.68 -14.85
N ALA A 99 -2.35 5.71 -15.69
CA ALA A 99 -3.35 6.77 -15.80
C ALA A 99 -4.73 6.20 -16.21
N GLU A 100 -4.76 5.33 -17.22
CA GLU A 100 -5.98 4.67 -17.66
C GLU A 100 -6.56 3.74 -16.59
N PHE A 101 -5.71 2.99 -15.88
CA PHE A 101 -6.15 2.10 -14.81
C PHE A 101 -6.80 2.86 -13.65
N ILE A 102 -6.20 3.97 -13.22
CA ILE A 102 -6.77 4.86 -12.20
C ILE A 102 -8.09 5.46 -12.69
N ARG A 103 -8.15 5.90 -13.95
CA ARG A 103 -9.38 6.45 -14.55
C ARG A 103 -10.54 5.43 -14.54
N ARG A 104 -10.26 4.13 -14.70
CA ARG A 104 -11.25 3.04 -14.64
C ARG A 104 -11.66 2.66 -13.22
N ASN A 105 -10.84 2.99 -12.23
CA ASN A 105 -11.04 2.60 -10.83
C ASN A 105 -11.04 3.84 -9.89
N PRO A 106 -11.93 4.84 -10.11
CA PRO A 106 -11.86 6.14 -9.42
C PRO A 106 -12.10 6.07 -7.90
N ASN A 107 -12.80 5.03 -7.43
CA ASN A 107 -13.16 4.87 -6.02
C ASN A 107 -12.20 3.93 -5.26
N LYS A 108 -11.10 3.50 -5.90
CA LYS A 108 -10.15 2.57 -5.32
C LYS A 108 -8.80 3.25 -5.12
N GLN A 109 -8.10 2.80 -4.10
CA GLN A 109 -6.75 3.27 -3.81
C GLN A 109 -5.77 2.14 -4.01
N PHE A 110 -4.63 2.42 -4.63
CA PHE A 110 -3.60 1.43 -4.90
C PHE A 110 -2.26 1.90 -4.37
N GLY A 111 -1.46 0.97 -3.86
CA GLY A 111 -0.07 1.26 -3.49
C GLY A 111 0.71 1.70 -4.74
N LYS A 112 1.18 2.95 -4.76
CA LYS A 112 1.90 3.55 -5.90
C LYS A 112 3.05 2.67 -6.39
N HIS A 113 3.91 2.22 -5.48
CA HIS A 113 5.06 1.38 -5.82
C HIS A 113 4.63 0.02 -6.39
N GLU A 114 3.68 -0.66 -5.73
CA GLU A 114 3.19 -1.96 -6.19
C GLU A 114 2.59 -1.86 -7.59
N LEU A 115 1.77 -0.83 -7.83
CA LEU A 115 1.17 -0.57 -9.14
C LEU A 115 2.24 -0.27 -10.20
N GLN A 116 3.22 0.58 -9.88
CA GLN A 116 4.32 0.90 -10.79
C GLN A 116 5.16 -0.33 -11.16
N VAL A 117 5.50 -1.16 -10.18
CA VAL A 117 6.27 -2.41 -10.39
C VAL A 117 5.47 -3.39 -11.24
N ALA A 118 4.18 -3.57 -10.95
CA ALA A 118 3.30 -4.45 -11.70
C ALA A 118 3.22 -4.03 -13.17
N VAL A 119 2.91 -2.75 -13.43
CA VAL A 119 2.79 -2.21 -14.79
C VAL A 119 4.13 -2.26 -15.53
N SER A 120 5.23 -1.87 -14.89
CA SER A 120 6.57 -1.91 -15.51
C SER A 120 6.95 -3.33 -15.93
N THR A 121 6.64 -4.32 -15.08
CA THR A 121 6.88 -5.73 -15.37
C THR A 121 6.05 -6.20 -16.57
N ILE A 122 4.76 -5.85 -16.62
CA ILE A 122 3.87 -6.19 -17.73
C ILE A 122 4.38 -5.57 -19.05
N CYS A 123 4.69 -4.27 -19.06
CA CYS A 123 5.18 -3.58 -20.24
C CYS A 123 6.53 -4.12 -20.72
N LYS A 124 7.46 -4.46 -19.80
CA LYS A 124 8.76 -5.04 -20.13
C LYS A 124 8.62 -6.42 -20.78
N ARG A 125 7.76 -7.29 -20.24
CA ARG A 125 7.49 -8.63 -20.80
C ARG A 125 6.93 -8.54 -22.22
N ARG A 126 6.03 -7.58 -22.48
CA ARG A 126 5.45 -7.35 -23.80
C ARG A 126 6.51 -6.98 -24.84
N ARG A 127 7.42 -6.05 -24.52
CA ARG A 127 8.48 -5.59 -25.44
C ARG A 127 9.46 -6.71 -25.82
N ASN A 128 9.69 -7.64 -24.90
CA ASN A 128 10.61 -8.76 -25.12
C ASN A 128 9.99 -9.89 -25.96
N GLY A 129 8.78 -9.74 -26.51
CA GLY A 129 8.16 -10.75 -27.37
C GLY A 129 7.65 -11.99 -26.62
N ASN A 130 7.68 -11.99 -25.28
CA ASN A 130 6.95 -12.99 -24.50
C ASN A 130 5.46 -12.71 -24.67
N SER A 131 4.82 -13.47 -25.57
CA SER A 131 3.38 -13.36 -25.82
C SER A 131 2.62 -13.43 -24.50
N ILE A 132 1.97 -12.33 -24.14
CA ILE A 132 1.17 -12.18 -22.91
C ILE A 132 -0.14 -12.99 -23.01
N ILE A 133 -0.39 -13.65 -24.14
CA ILE A 133 -1.65 -14.34 -24.45
C ILE A 133 -1.58 -15.79 -23.97
N SER A 134 -1.67 -15.93 -22.66
CA SER A 134 -2.53 -16.95 -22.08
C SER A 134 -3.42 -16.17 -21.12
N ILE A 135 -4.55 -15.70 -21.64
CA ILE A 135 -5.65 -15.30 -20.79
C ILE A 135 -6.11 -16.63 -20.21
N ASP A 136 -5.63 -16.95 -19.00
CA ASP A 136 -6.11 -18.12 -18.29
C ASP A 136 -7.65 -18.04 -18.28
N SER A 137 -8.26 -19.14 -18.73
CA SER A 137 -9.70 -19.36 -18.67
C SER A 137 -10.27 -18.90 -17.34
N PRO A 138 -11.55 -18.48 -17.29
CA PRO A 138 -12.20 -18.09 -16.04
C PRO A 138 -12.10 -19.26 -15.06
N MET A 139 -11.15 -19.17 -14.12
CA MET A 139 -11.03 -20.14 -13.05
C MET A 139 -12.21 -19.93 -12.10
N ASP A 140 -12.82 -21.07 -11.79
CA ASP A 140 -13.98 -21.25 -10.96
C ASP A 140 -13.94 -20.42 -9.66
N SER A 141 -15.15 -19.98 -9.31
CA SER A 141 -15.70 -19.65 -7.99
C SER A 141 -14.74 -19.42 -6.80
N PRO A 142 -14.94 -18.34 -6.02
CA PRO A 142 -14.18 -18.08 -4.81
C PRO A 142 -14.63 -19.04 -3.70
N GLU A 143 -14.00 -20.21 -3.61
CA GLU A 143 -14.05 -21.02 -2.40
C GLU A 143 -12.81 -20.72 -1.53
N GLN A 144 -13.08 -20.53 -0.25
CA GLN A 144 -12.19 -19.92 0.73
C GLN A 144 -10.88 -20.69 0.92
N LEU A 145 -9.75 -19.98 0.85
CA LEU A 145 -8.49 -20.46 1.43
C LEU A 145 -7.82 -19.35 2.24
N SER A 146 -8.10 -19.37 3.54
CA SER A 146 -7.23 -18.82 4.56
C SER A 146 -5.98 -19.69 4.68
N THR A 147 -4.84 -19.22 4.19
CA THR A 147 -3.54 -19.68 4.67
C THR A 147 -2.59 -18.50 4.78
N SER A 148 -2.17 -18.23 6.01
CA SER A 148 -1.07 -17.35 6.37
C SER A 148 0.20 -17.74 5.59
N ASN A 149 0.70 -16.82 4.76
CA ASN A 149 2.06 -16.91 4.23
C ASN A 149 2.85 -15.71 4.74
N GLN A 150 3.59 -15.95 5.82
CA GLN A 150 4.70 -15.09 6.24
C GLN A 150 5.86 -15.36 5.28
N HIS A 151 5.93 -14.59 4.19
CA HIS A 151 7.14 -14.48 3.39
C HIS A 151 7.86 -13.20 3.79
N SER A 152 8.99 -13.36 4.47
CA SER A 152 9.91 -12.28 4.82
C SER A 152 10.51 -11.70 3.54
N ASN A 153 9.87 -10.67 2.99
CA ASN A 153 10.46 -9.88 1.92
C ASN A 153 11.57 -9.00 2.51
N PRO A 154 12.77 -8.93 1.91
CA PRO A 154 13.82 -8.05 2.36
C PRO A 154 13.35 -6.58 2.27
N LEU A 155 13.63 -5.82 3.32
CA LEU A 155 13.26 -4.43 3.56
C LEU A 155 13.54 -3.53 2.35
N ILE A 156 12.51 -3.24 1.57
CA ILE A 156 12.51 -2.11 0.62
C ILE A 156 11.98 -0.91 1.40
N VAL A 157 12.87 0.02 1.71
CA VAL A 157 12.53 1.30 2.32
C VAL A 157 11.74 2.12 1.30
N PHE A 158 10.45 2.32 1.55
CA PHE A 158 9.56 3.06 0.67
C PHE A 158 9.80 4.57 0.81
N ASP A 159 10.37 5.21 -0.21
CA ASP A 159 10.38 6.66 -0.35
C ASP A 159 9.04 7.13 -0.93
N TYR A 160 8.16 7.60 -0.04
CA TYR A 160 6.93 8.30 -0.41
C TYR A 160 7.25 9.79 -0.58
N ILE A 161 7.55 10.21 -1.80
CA ILE A 161 7.62 11.63 -2.20
C ILE A 161 6.56 11.90 -3.29
N ASP A 162 5.93 13.05 -3.14
CA ASP A 162 4.83 13.65 -3.90
C ASP A 162 4.96 13.50 -5.43
N LEU A 163 3.83 13.20 -6.10
CA LEU A 163 3.73 13.30 -7.57
C LEU A 163 2.52 14.12 -8.03
N PHE A 164 2.09 15.07 -7.20
CA PHE A 164 1.26 16.19 -7.65
C PHE A 164 1.91 17.50 -7.21
N GLN A 165 3.10 17.75 -7.74
CA GLN A 165 3.64 19.08 -8.01
C GLN A 165 4.13 19.10 -9.45
#